data_AF-A0A8C1XNV2-F1
#
_entry.id   AF-A0A8C1XNV2-F1
#
_cell.length_a   1.000
_cell.length_b   1.000
_cell.length_c   1.000
_cell.angle_alpha   90.00
_cell.angle_beta   90.00
_cell.angle_gamma   90.00
#
_symmetry.space_group_name_H-M   'P 1'
#
loop_
_entity.id
_entity.type
_entity.pdbx_description
1 polymer ?
#
loop_
_entity_poly.entity_id
_entity_poly.type
_entity_poly.pdbx_seq_one_letter_code
_entity_poly.pdbx_strand_id
1 'polypeptide(L)'
;MASDDVANLADSIAKTQVDEGELSYKGQGLKLDNAQSVEKMVRAIEEFDGLRALRLEGNTIGVEAAQTIAKALEKKSDLQCCHWSDMFTGRLRAEIPPALVSLGDALIMAGARLKVLDLSDNAFGPDGVKGIEKLLKSATCHTLQELRLNNCGMGIGGGKILAAALTVCHKESSALGAPLQLKVFIAGRNRLENDGATALAQAFQLIGSLEEVHMPQNGINYQGVTALATAMQHNPQLRVLNLNDNTFTKRGAIAMAQALKHLRNVQVINFGDCLVRSEGASAISETLTEGLPILKELNLSFGEITKDAALEVARSVQHKDQLEKLDLNGNSLGEDGCENLREVMENMNMADKLGSLSDDEGEPEEDEDEEEDDDDDYEDVEEEEEEEGEKSELNQFSTPPSAPRTPDASTFLSFPSPDKLLRLGAKRSFLLQQQVSLSSVGLLQPSKFISGFLWLLKCLNAPFLLSKAFLTPSFQGLSFMSSMLVMLGLLKVQTFSLVYFFRFTWKCHVTKIGHECDLMLISTQLLLLNPDCGADLGLHQHYIITTLH
;
A
#
# COMPACT_ATOMS: atom_id res chain seq x y z
N MET A 1 41.16 -7.39 37.04
CA MET A 1 39.99 -7.28 37.95
C MET A 1 39.40 -5.88 37.87
N ALA A 2 40.08 -4.81 38.31
CA ALA A 2 39.49 -3.45 38.23
C ALA A 2 39.31 -2.85 36.82
N SER A 3 40.00 -3.33 35.77
CA SER A 3 39.82 -2.80 34.40
C SER A 3 38.70 -3.47 33.61
N ASP A 4 38.36 -4.73 33.94
CA ASP A 4 37.25 -5.45 33.31
C ASP A 4 35.91 -4.89 33.80
N ASP A 5 35.85 -4.48 35.07
CA ASP A 5 34.67 -3.83 35.65
C ASP A 5 34.42 -2.43 35.05
N VAL A 6 35.48 -1.68 34.72
CA VAL A 6 35.37 -0.36 34.08
C VAL A 6 34.95 -0.47 32.62
N ALA A 7 35.42 -1.50 31.89
CA ALA A 7 34.98 -1.77 30.52
C ALA A 7 33.51 -2.24 30.48
N ASN A 8 33.11 -3.14 31.37
CA ASN A 8 31.71 -3.57 31.50
C ASN A 8 30.78 -2.42 31.93
N LEU A 9 31.26 -1.52 32.80
CA LEU A 9 30.52 -0.34 33.21
C LEU A 9 30.43 0.68 32.07
N ALA A 10 31.50 0.88 31.29
CA ALA A 10 31.49 1.75 30.12
C ALA A 10 30.57 1.21 29.01
N ASP A 11 30.56 -0.10 28.76
CA ASP A 11 29.62 -0.75 27.84
C ASP A 11 28.17 -0.73 28.35
N SER A 12 27.97 -0.77 29.67
CA SER A 12 26.64 -0.60 30.28
C SER A 12 26.18 0.86 30.21
N ILE A 13 27.10 1.82 30.34
CA ILE A 13 26.84 3.26 30.24
C ILE A 13 26.62 3.68 28.77
N ALA A 14 27.31 3.05 27.83
CA ALA A 14 27.08 3.24 26.39
C ALA A 14 25.72 2.66 25.94
N LYS A 15 25.21 1.63 26.63
CA LYS A 15 23.84 1.11 26.45
C LYS A 15 22.75 1.98 27.09
N THR A 16 23.11 2.89 27.99
CA THR A 16 22.18 3.77 28.72
C THR A 16 22.27 5.24 28.32
N GLN A 17 22.92 5.59 27.20
CA GLN A 17 22.76 6.92 26.60
C GLN A 17 21.42 7.05 25.85
N VAL A 18 20.31 6.83 26.55
CA VAL A 18 18.99 7.15 26.03
C VAL A 18 18.07 7.47 27.20
N ASP A 19 17.09 8.35 26.99
CA ASP A 19 16.17 8.95 27.96
C ASP A 19 15.80 8.07 29.18
N GLU A 20 15.60 8.71 30.35
CA GLU A 20 15.23 8.04 31.60
C GLU A 20 14.22 6.90 31.41
N GLY A 21 14.66 5.65 31.63
CA GLY A 21 13.80 4.47 31.53
C GLY A 21 13.91 3.67 30.23
N GLU A 22 14.86 3.96 29.34
CA GLU A 22 15.06 3.19 28.10
C GLU A 22 16.08 2.04 28.24
N LEU A 23 15.72 0.86 27.73
CA LEU A 23 16.64 -0.26 27.49
C LEU A 23 16.78 -0.50 25.97
N SER A 24 18.02 -0.40 25.46
CA SER A 24 18.29 -0.43 24.03
C SER A 24 19.23 -1.56 23.60
N TYR A 25 18.82 -2.28 22.56
CA TYR A 25 19.61 -3.27 21.83
C TYR A 25 19.78 -2.90 20.34
N LYS A 26 19.58 -1.62 20.01
CA LYS A 26 19.59 -1.13 18.63
C LYS A 26 20.89 -1.50 17.89
N GLY A 27 20.75 -2.06 16.70
CA GLY A 27 21.85 -2.25 15.74
C GLY A 27 22.90 -3.28 16.15
N GLN A 28 22.60 -4.16 17.12
CA GLN A 28 23.56 -5.17 17.59
C GLN A 28 23.65 -6.39 16.67
N GLY A 29 22.73 -6.57 15.71
CA GLY A 29 22.76 -7.68 14.76
C GLY A 29 22.59 -9.05 15.41
N LEU A 30 21.91 -9.12 16.57
CA LEU A 30 21.75 -10.36 17.33
C LEU A 30 20.79 -11.32 16.62
N LYS A 31 21.19 -12.60 16.55
CA LYS A 31 20.29 -13.70 16.14
C LYS A 31 19.69 -14.36 17.38
N LEU A 32 18.44 -14.00 17.66
CA LEU A 32 17.71 -14.38 18.85
C LEU A 32 16.66 -15.42 18.47
N ASP A 33 17.05 -16.70 18.43
CA ASP A 33 16.19 -17.78 17.93
C ASP A 33 15.30 -18.43 19.01
N ASN A 34 15.80 -18.52 20.24
CA ASN A 34 15.23 -19.33 21.32
C ASN A 34 15.44 -18.71 22.72
N ALA A 35 14.90 -19.36 23.76
CA ALA A 35 14.99 -18.85 25.14
C ALA A 35 16.44 -18.62 25.62
N GLN A 36 17.38 -19.49 25.23
CA GLN A 36 18.78 -19.35 25.63
C GLN A 36 19.44 -18.13 24.98
N SER A 37 19.14 -17.85 23.72
CA SER A 37 19.72 -16.71 23.00
C SER A 37 19.34 -15.35 23.59
N VAL A 38 18.17 -15.26 24.24
CA VAL A 38 17.67 -14.02 24.87
C VAL A 38 17.89 -13.96 26.39
N GLU A 39 18.54 -14.94 27.01
CA GLU A 39 18.66 -15.04 28.48
C GLU A 39 19.21 -13.75 29.11
N LYS A 40 20.28 -13.19 28.53
CA LYS A 40 20.87 -11.94 29.03
C LYS A 40 19.94 -10.74 28.85
N MET A 41 19.20 -10.69 27.73
CA MET A 41 18.24 -9.63 27.44
C MET A 41 17.05 -9.70 28.40
N VAL A 42 16.52 -10.90 28.63
CA VAL A 42 15.41 -11.15 29.55
C VAL A 42 15.78 -10.74 30.97
N ARG A 43 16.94 -11.16 31.48
CA ARG A 43 17.41 -10.74 32.81
C ARG A 43 17.52 -9.23 32.92
N ALA A 44 18.10 -8.57 31.91
CA ALA A 44 18.19 -7.12 31.88
C ALA A 44 16.81 -6.46 31.88
N ILE A 45 15.84 -6.97 31.10
CA ILE A 45 14.45 -6.48 31.14
C ILE A 45 13.87 -6.65 32.55
N GLU A 46 13.97 -7.83 33.14
CA GLU A 46 13.42 -8.13 34.46
C GLU A 46 13.98 -7.22 35.56
N GLU A 47 15.30 -7.03 35.58
CA GLU A 47 16.02 -6.20 36.55
C GLU A 47 15.86 -4.68 36.32
N PHE A 48 15.36 -4.26 35.15
CA PHE A 48 15.19 -2.84 34.82
C PHE A 48 13.93 -2.25 35.47
N ASP A 49 14.10 -1.53 36.58
CA ASP A 49 13.01 -0.79 37.23
C ASP A 49 12.61 0.45 36.43
N GLY A 50 11.30 0.68 36.28
CA GLY A 50 10.77 1.83 35.55
C GLY A 50 11.05 1.80 34.04
N LEU A 51 11.09 0.61 33.43
CA LEU A 51 11.27 0.45 31.99
C LEU A 51 10.13 1.14 31.22
N ARG A 52 10.44 2.24 30.54
CA ARG A 52 9.53 3.06 29.72
C ARG A 52 9.69 2.84 28.23
N ALA A 53 10.87 2.43 27.78
CA ALA A 53 11.13 2.20 26.36
C ALA A 53 12.00 0.96 26.13
N LEU A 54 11.65 0.16 25.13
CA LEU A 54 12.43 -1.01 24.71
C LEU A 54 12.75 -0.92 23.21
N ARG A 55 14.05 -0.87 22.88
CA ARG A 55 14.52 -0.90 21.49
C ARG A 55 15.12 -2.24 21.12
N LEU A 56 14.55 -2.85 20.10
CA LEU A 56 14.99 -4.13 19.53
C LEU A 56 15.43 -4.00 18.06
N GLU A 57 15.48 -2.77 17.54
CA GLU A 57 15.81 -2.44 16.16
C GLU A 57 17.12 -3.08 15.66
N GLY A 58 17.11 -3.65 14.45
CA GLY A 58 18.30 -4.20 13.79
C GLY A 58 18.77 -5.53 14.39
N ASN A 59 17.85 -6.33 14.93
CA ASN A 59 18.11 -7.68 15.43
C ASN A 59 17.18 -8.68 14.73
N THR A 60 17.38 -9.98 14.96
CA THR A 60 16.55 -11.03 14.36
C THR A 60 15.91 -11.86 15.46
N ILE A 61 14.61 -11.68 15.70
CA ILE A 61 13.87 -12.32 16.78
C ILE A 61 12.98 -13.41 16.23
N GLY A 62 13.21 -14.64 16.68
CA GLY A 62 12.37 -15.80 16.43
C GLY A 62 11.16 -15.88 17.36
N VAL A 63 10.22 -16.77 17.03
CA VAL A 63 8.96 -16.92 17.79
C VAL A 63 9.22 -17.28 19.26
N GLU A 64 10.10 -18.25 19.53
CA GLU A 64 10.41 -18.68 20.90
C GLU A 64 11.16 -17.59 21.69
N ALA A 65 12.09 -16.88 21.03
CA ALA A 65 12.74 -15.71 21.62
C ALA A 65 11.73 -14.61 21.98
N ALA A 66 10.80 -14.28 21.06
CA ALA A 66 9.74 -13.31 21.30
C ALA A 66 8.83 -13.72 22.46
N GLN A 67 8.47 -15.01 22.57
CA GLN A 67 7.70 -15.55 23.69
C GLN A 67 8.45 -15.41 25.03
N THR A 68 9.75 -15.65 25.03
CA THR A 68 10.57 -15.54 26.24
C THR A 68 10.75 -14.08 26.65
N ILE A 69 10.96 -13.17 25.69
CA ILE A 69 10.96 -11.71 25.92
C ILE A 69 9.59 -11.27 26.45
N ALA A 70 8.49 -11.73 25.84
CA ALA A 70 7.13 -11.40 26.25
C ALA A 70 6.88 -11.74 27.73
N LYS A 71 7.36 -12.90 28.21
CA LYS A 71 7.25 -13.27 29.63
C LYS A 71 7.89 -12.27 30.58
N ALA A 72 9.01 -11.67 30.20
CA ALA A 72 9.66 -10.63 30.98
C ALA A 72 8.85 -9.32 31.00
N LEU A 73 8.15 -9.03 29.90
CA LEU A 73 7.36 -7.80 29.72
C LEU A 73 6.03 -7.82 30.47
N GLU A 74 5.49 -8.98 30.85
CA GLU A 74 4.22 -9.11 31.61
C GLU A 74 4.20 -8.31 32.93
N LYS A 75 5.37 -7.94 33.46
CA LYS A 75 5.52 -7.16 34.71
C LYS A 75 5.89 -5.69 34.49
N LYS A 76 5.97 -5.21 33.24
CA LYS A 76 6.49 -3.87 32.90
C LYS A 76 5.35 -2.92 32.50
N SER A 77 4.53 -2.56 33.49
CA SER A 77 3.38 -1.66 33.31
C SER A 77 3.75 -0.23 32.87
N ASP A 78 4.97 0.22 33.18
CA ASP A 78 5.44 1.57 32.85
C ASP A 78 5.87 1.73 31.39
N LEU A 79 5.91 0.63 30.62
CA LEU A 79 6.36 0.60 29.24
C LEU A 79 5.41 1.42 28.35
N GLN A 80 5.99 2.37 27.64
CA GLN A 80 5.29 3.36 26.81
C GLN A 80 5.77 3.35 25.36
N CYS A 81 7.02 2.99 25.11
CA CYS A 81 7.62 3.05 23.77
C CYS A 81 8.20 1.70 23.36
N CYS A 82 7.71 1.17 22.24
CA CYS A 82 8.18 -0.07 21.65
C CYS A 82 8.82 0.24 20.29
N HIS A 83 10.15 0.21 20.22
CA HIS A 83 10.90 0.41 18.98
C HIS A 83 11.33 -0.95 18.43
N TRP A 84 10.43 -1.53 17.64
CA TRP A 84 10.46 -2.90 17.15
C TRP A 84 10.58 -2.93 15.62
N SER A 85 11.17 -1.89 15.03
CA SER A 85 11.51 -1.87 13.61
C SER A 85 12.60 -2.88 13.29
N ASP A 86 12.64 -3.39 12.05
CA ASP A 86 13.69 -4.30 11.55
C ASP A 86 14.11 -5.39 12.56
N MET A 87 13.13 -6.09 13.15
CA MET A 87 13.40 -7.13 14.15
C MET A 87 13.17 -8.56 13.64
N PHE A 88 12.71 -8.70 12.38
CA PHE A 88 12.40 -9.99 11.75
C PHE A 88 13.21 -10.25 10.47
N THR A 89 14.29 -9.51 10.23
CA THR A 89 15.15 -9.74 9.07
C THR A 89 15.69 -11.16 9.05
N GLY A 90 15.46 -11.87 7.94
CA GLY A 90 15.84 -13.28 7.77
C GLY A 90 14.87 -14.30 8.38
N ARG A 91 13.78 -13.89 9.05
CA ARG A 91 12.72 -14.79 9.53
C ARG A 91 11.72 -15.11 8.43
N LEU A 92 11.01 -16.22 8.60
CA LEU A 92 9.88 -16.54 7.73
C LEU A 92 8.70 -15.62 8.05
N ARG A 93 7.98 -15.16 7.02
CA ARG A 93 6.79 -14.31 7.18
C ARG A 93 5.73 -14.90 8.13
N ALA A 94 5.59 -16.23 8.15
CA ALA A 94 4.65 -16.93 9.03
C ALA A 94 5.02 -16.85 10.52
N GLU A 95 6.25 -16.49 10.86
CA GLU A 95 6.73 -16.35 12.24
C GLU A 95 6.43 -14.96 12.84
N ILE A 96 6.22 -13.96 11.99
CA ILE A 96 6.00 -12.58 12.42
C ILE A 96 4.71 -12.45 13.23
N PRO A 97 3.53 -12.93 12.77
CA PRO A 97 2.30 -12.83 13.56
C PRO A 97 2.38 -13.48 14.95
N PRO A 98 2.80 -14.74 15.13
CA PRO A 98 2.84 -15.34 16.47
C PRO A 98 3.85 -14.66 17.41
N ALA A 99 4.97 -14.15 16.89
CA ALA A 99 5.91 -13.37 17.67
C ALA A 99 5.28 -12.05 18.18
N LEU A 100 4.64 -11.29 17.27
CA LEU A 100 3.97 -10.03 17.62
C LEU A 100 2.75 -10.24 18.53
N VAL A 101 1.98 -11.31 18.34
CA VAL A 101 0.88 -11.67 19.25
C VAL A 101 1.41 -11.93 20.65
N SER A 102 2.52 -12.67 20.78
CA SER A 102 3.11 -12.97 22.10
C SER A 102 3.55 -11.69 22.81
N LEU A 103 4.25 -10.79 22.09
CA LEU A 103 4.68 -9.50 22.62
C LEU A 103 3.49 -8.61 22.98
N GLY A 104 2.49 -8.50 22.09
CA GLY A 104 1.29 -7.70 22.32
C GLY A 104 0.47 -8.20 23.50
N ASP A 105 0.30 -9.51 23.64
CA ASP A 105 -0.42 -10.12 24.77
C ASP A 105 0.27 -9.83 26.11
N ALA A 106 1.61 -9.83 26.14
CA ALA A 106 2.35 -9.43 27.33
C ALA A 106 2.16 -7.96 27.69
N LEU A 107 2.11 -7.05 26.71
CA LEU A 107 1.83 -5.63 26.96
C LEU A 107 0.42 -5.40 27.51
N ILE A 108 -0.56 -6.12 26.96
CA ILE A 108 -1.94 -6.11 27.46
C ILE A 108 -1.98 -6.61 28.90
N MET A 109 -1.30 -7.71 29.20
CA MET A 109 -1.24 -8.30 30.54
C MET A 109 -0.56 -7.38 31.55
N ALA A 110 0.51 -6.68 31.13
CA ALA A 110 1.21 -5.72 31.96
C ALA A 110 0.37 -4.46 32.27
N GLY A 111 -0.73 -4.23 31.53
CA GLY A 111 -1.48 -2.98 31.62
C GLY A 111 -0.67 -1.78 31.12
N ALA A 112 0.29 -2.03 30.22
CA ALA A 112 1.10 -0.98 29.60
C ALA A 112 0.22 0.03 28.88
N ARG A 113 0.65 1.30 28.83
CA ARG A 113 -0.06 2.38 28.14
C ARG A 113 0.86 2.97 27.09
N LEU A 114 0.82 2.39 25.89
CA LEU A 114 1.73 2.77 24.82
C LEU A 114 1.46 4.20 24.33
N LYS A 115 2.54 4.92 24.09
CA LYS A 115 2.58 6.18 23.37
C LYS A 115 3.19 6.00 21.97
N VAL A 116 4.19 5.12 21.84
CA VAL A 116 4.90 4.88 20.58
C VAL A 116 4.95 3.39 20.29
N LEU A 117 4.54 3.01 19.07
CA LEU A 117 4.74 1.68 18.51
C LEU A 117 5.37 1.82 17.13
N ASP A 118 6.62 1.41 17.01
CA ASP A 118 7.35 1.35 15.75
C ASP A 118 7.59 -0.09 15.34
N LEU A 119 7.05 -0.46 14.19
CA LEU A 119 7.10 -1.78 13.59
C LEU A 119 7.61 -1.70 12.14
N SER A 120 8.23 -0.59 11.76
CA SER A 120 8.75 -0.34 10.42
C SER A 120 9.76 -1.41 9.99
N ASP A 121 9.92 -1.62 8.68
CA ASP A 121 10.91 -2.53 8.10
C ASP A 121 10.77 -4.00 8.54
N ASN A 122 9.55 -4.41 8.92
CA ASN A 122 9.21 -5.80 9.16
C ASN A 122 8.30 -6.33 8.05
N ALA A 123 8.70 -7.41 7.38
CA ALA A 123 8.01 -7.98 6.21
C ALA A 123 6.68 -8.69 6.57
N PHE A 124 5.69 -7.94 7.06
CA PHE A 124 4.37 -8.42 7.46
C PHE A 124 3.67 -9.17 6.33
N GLY A 125 3.73 -8.60 5.13
CA GLY A 125 2.82 -8.95 4.05
C GLY A 125 1.33 -8.77 4.42
N PRO A 126 0.40 -9.23 3.56
CA PRO A 126 -1.05 -9.06 3.75
C PRO A 126 -1.64 -9.50 5.11
N ASP A 127 -1.05 -10.54 5.72
CA ASP A 127 -1.52 -11.15 6.96
C ASP A 127 -0.76 -10.68 8.21
N GLY A 128 0.36 -9.98 8.07
CA GLY A 128 1.21 -9.65 9.22
C GLY A 128 0.54 -8.69 10.20
N VAL A 129 -0.33 -7.80 9.70
CA VAL A 129 -1.12 -6.86 10.53
C VAL A 129 -2.03 -7.59 11.53
N LYS A 130 -2.48 -8.82 11.22
CA LYS A 130 -3.27 -9.64 12.16
C LYS A 130 -2.51 -9.93 13.45
N GLY A 131 -1.17 -9.93 13.40
CA GLY A 131 -0.31 -10.12 14.56
C GLY A 131 -0.42 -9.01 15.60
N ILE A 132 -0.85 -7.81 15.20
CA ILE A 132 -0.97 -6.63 16.08
C ILE A 132 -2.41 -6.14 16.22
N GLU A 133 -3.36 -6.72 15.49
CA GLU A 133 -4.77 -6.30 15.50
C GLU A 133 -5.36 -6.30 16.92
N LYS A 134 -5.12 -7.36 17.69
CA LYS A 134 -5.58 -7.48 19.08
C LYS A 134 -4.96 -6.40 19.98
N LEU A 135 -3.66 -6.13 19.81
CA LEU A 135 -2.95 -5.09 20.57
C LEU A 135 -3.53 -3.71 20.28
N LEU A 136 -3.70 -3.36 19.00
CA LEU A 136 -4.21 -2.06 18.58
C LEU A 136 -5.63 -1.78 19.09
N LYS A 137 -6.48 -2.82 19.18
CA LYS A 137 -7.84 -2.72 19.71
C LYS A 137 -7.90 -2.65 21.24
N SER A 138 -6.80 -2.90 21.94
CA SER A 138 -6.82 -3.00 23.41
C SER A 138 -6.61 -1.65 24.10
N ALA A 139 -6.94 -1.61 25.40
CA ALA A 139 -6.69 -0.47 26.28
C ALA A 139 -5.21 -0.01 26.30
N THR A 140 -4.27 -0.90 25.97
CA THR A 140 -2.85 -0.58 25.86
C THR A 140 -2.57 0.48 24.79
N CYS A 141 -3.37 0.53 23.73
CA CYS A 141 -3.22 1.48 22.63
C CYS A 141 -4.14 2.71 22.74
N HIS A 142 -4.98 2.84 23.76
CA HIS A 142 -5.84 4.02 23.93
C HIS A 142 -5.05 5.32 24.10
N THR A 143 -3.78 5.24 24.53
CA THR A 143 -2.86 6.38 24.67
C THR A 143 -1.89 6.53 23.52
N LEU A 144 -2.03 5.74 22.46
CA LEU A 144 -1.06 5.70 21.37
C LEU A 144 -1.04 7.05 20.65
N GLN A 145 0.15 7.63 20.54
CA GLN A 145 0.38 8.92 19.89
C GLN A 145 1.13 8.74 18.58
N GLU A 146 2.00 7.73 18.47
CA GLU A 146 2.77 7.46 17.28
C GLU A 146 2.66 5.99 16.87
N LEU A 147 2.26 5.77 15.62
CA LEU A 147 2.25 4.45 15.00
C LEU A 147 3.06 4.48 13.71
N ARG A 148 4.11 3.66 13.67
CA ARG A 148 5.02 3.56 12.53
C ARG A 148 5.05 2.14 11.99
N LEU A 149 4.71 2.01 10.72
CA LEU A 149 4.55 0.77 9.96
C LEU A 149 5.15 0.96 8.56
N ASN A 150 6.24 1.72 8.44
CA ASN A 150 6.86 1.98 7.14
C ASN A 150 7.46 0.70 6.57
N ASN A 151 7.34 0.46 5.27
CA ASN A 151 7.99 -0.67 4.59
C ASN A 151 7.64 -2.06 5.19
N CYS A 152 6.35 -2.29 5.49
CA CYS A 152 5.87 -3.57 6.03
C CYS A 152 5.21 -4.48 4.98
N GLY A 153 4.96 -3.98 3.78
CA GLY A 153 4.29 -4.73 2.70
C GLY A 153 2.86 -5.15 3.04
N MET A 154 2.13 -4.34 3.81
CA MET A 154 0.79 -4.68 4.33
C MET A 154 -0.26 -4.98 3.25
N GLY A 155 -0.13 -4.39 2.06
CA GLY A 155 -1.15 -4.46 1.01
C GLY A 155 -2.47 -3.79 1.40
N ILE A 156 -3.43 -3.83 0.48
CA ILE A 156 -4.81 -3.35 0.68
C ILE A 156 -5.45 -3.97 1.94
N GLY A 157 -5.35 -5.31 2.07
CA GLY A 157 -5.96 -6.06 3.16
C GLY A 157 -5.42 -5.66 4.53
N GLY A 158 -4.09 -5.48 4.65
CA GLY A 158 -3.47 -5.01 5.88
C GLY A 158 -3.88 -3.57 6.21
N GLY A 159 -3.98 -2.68 5.21
CA GLY A 159 -4.51 -1.33 5.39
C GLY A 159 -5.94 -1.30 5.95
N LYS A 160 -6.83 -2.14 5.43
CA LYS A 160 -8.22 -2.26 5.93
C LYS A 160 -8.28 -2.79 7.37
N ILE A 161 -7.49 -3.81 7.70
CA ILE A 161 -7.42 -4.35 9.06
C ILE A 161 -6.91 -3.30 10.04
N LEU A 162 -5.86 -2.57 9.65
CA LEU A 162 -5.28 -1.49 10.45
C LEU A 162 -6.30 -0.37 10.71
N ALA A 163 -6.97 0.11 9.66
CA ALA A 163 -8.03 1.12 9.78
C ALA A 163 -9.17 0.69 10.70
N ALA A 164 -9.63 -0.56 10.57
CA ALA A 164 -10.68 -1.11 11.43
C ALA A 164 -10.22 -1.21 12.89
N ALA A 165 -8.97 -1.62 13.15
CA ALA A 165 -8.42 -1.69 14.49
C ALA A 165 -8.30 -0.30 15.13
N LEU A 166 -7.83 0.71 14.40
CA LEU A 166 -7.75 2.10 14.86
C LEU A 166 -9.14 2.68 15.14
N THR A 167 -10.12 2.40 14.29
CA THR A 167 -11.51 2.83 14.49
C THR A 167 -12.12 2.24 15.77
N VAL A 168 -11.90 0.95 16.02
CA VAL A 168 -12.35 0.29 17.26
C VAL A 168 -11.66 0.91 18.47
N CYS A 169 -10.32 1.06 18.42
CA CYS A 169 -9.54 1.67 19.49
C CYS A 169 -10.04 3.08 19.82
N HIS A 170 -10.29 3.91 18.81
CA HIS A 170 -10.82 5.26 19.00
C HIS A 170 -12.24 5.23 19.62
N LYS A 171 -13.14 4.36 19.15
CA LYS A 171 -14.51 4.26 19.70
C LYS A 171 -14.51 3.80 21.16
N GLU A 172 -13.71 2.78 21.49
CA GLU A 172 -13.64 2.24 22.85
C GLU A 172 -12.99 3.24 23.82
N SER A 173 -11.90 3.89 23.42
CA SER A 173 -11.25 4.94 24.22
C SER A 173 -12.15 6.18 24.40
N SER A 174 -12.91 6.56 23.37
CA SER A 174 -13.91 7.64 23.45
C SER A 174 -15.02 7.33 24.44
N ALA A 175 -15.53 6.09 24.46
CA ALA A 175 -16.55 5.66 25.41
C ALA A 175 -16.08 5.71 26.88
N LEU A 176 -14.76 5.68 27.11
CA LEU A 176 -14.12 5.85 28.42
C LEU A 176 -13.83 7.32 28.77
N GLY A 177 -14.20 8.28 27.91
CA GLY A 177 -13.98 9.71 28.11
C GLY A 177 -12.57 10.20 27.80
N ALA A 178 -11.74 9.37 27.14
CA ALA A 178 -10.38 9.71 26.76
C ALA A 178 -10.09 9.16 25.36
N PRO A 179 -10.60 9.81 24.28
CA PRO A 179 -10.45 9.35 22.91
C PRO A 179 -8.98 9.16 22.52
N LEU A 180 -8.72 8.22 21.62
CA LEU A 180 -7.41 8.01 21.02
C LEU A 180 -6.90 9.30 20.37
N GLN A 181 -5.78 9.81 20.86
CA GLN A 181 -5.10 11.00 20.33
C GLN A 181 -3.86 10.59 19.50
N LEU A 182 -4.08 9.91 18.36
CA LEU A 182 -3.00 9.57 17.45
C LEU A 182 -2.51 10.83 16.73
N LYS A 183 -1.21 11.12 16.86
CA LYS A 183 -0.57 12.34 16.33
C LYS A 183 0.29 12.05 15.11
N VAL A 184 1.07 10.97 15.14
CA VAL A 184 2.01 10.62 14.08
C VAL A 184 1.62 9.27 13.50
N PHE A 185 1.37 9.25 12.19
CA PHE A 185 1.11 8.03 11.44
C PHE A 185 2.08 7.90 10.27
N ILE A 186 2.87 6.84 10.27
CA ILE A 186 3.85 6.55 9.22
C ILE A 186 3.55 5.18 8.65
N ALA A 187 3.19 5.10 7.37
CA ALA A 187 2.90 3.84 6.68
C ALA A 187 3.27 3.89 5.20
N GLY A 188 4.46 4.41 4.86
CA GLY A 188 4.97 4.37 3.49
C GLY A 188 5.36 2.96 3.03
N ARG A 189 5.51 2.77 1.71
CA ARG A 189 6.03 1.52 1.10
C ARG A 189 5.25 0.26 1.47
N ASN A 190 3.92 0.38 1.57
CA ASN A 190 3.05 -0.71 1.99
C ASN A 190 2.12 -1.25 0.91
N ARG A 191 2.07 -0.62 -0.27
CA ARG A 191 1.11 -0.95 -1.33
C ARG A 191 -0.34 -0.93 -0.81
N LEU A 192 -0.68 0.14 -0.10
CA LEU A 192 -2.03 0.31 0.45
C LEU A 192 -3.06 0.46 -0.67
N GLU A 193 -2.67 1.06 -1.80
CA GLU A 193 -3.53 1.38 -2.95
C GLU A 193 -4.79 2.15 -2.50
N ASN A 194 -5.76 2.38 -3.39
CA ASN A 194 -6.93 3.22 -3.08
C ASN A 194 -7.74 2.67 -1.91
N ASP A 195 -8.08 1.39 -1.98
CA ASP A 195 -8.95 0.72 -1.02
C ASP A 195 -8.39 0.73 0.41
N GLY A 196 -7.07 0.59 0.56
CA GLY A 196 -6.41 0.67 1.85
C GLY A 196 -6.34 2.11 2.36
N ALA A 197 -6.04 3.07 1.47
CA ALA A 197 -6.01 4.49 1.78
C ALA A 197 -7.39 5.03 2.19
N THR A 198 -8.46 4.66 1.48
CA THR A 198 -9.84 5.07 1.79
C THR A 198 -10.29 4.54 3.15
N ALA A 199 -9.94 3.29 3.50
CA ALA A 199 -10.24 2.75 4.82
C ALA A 199 -9.50 3.54 5.92
N LEU A 200 -8.22 3.87 5.71
CA LEU A 200 -7.45 4.69 6.64
C LEU A 200 -8.01 6.12 6.74
N ALA A 201 -8.44 6.71 5.62
CA ALA A 201 -9.07 8.02 5.58
C ALA A 201 -10.31 8.08 6.50
N GLN A 202 -11.18 7.07 6.44
CA GLN A 202 -12.33 6.97 7.34
C GLN A 202 -11.91 6.93 8.82
N ALA A 203 -10.84 6.20 9.15
CA ALA A 203 -10.32 6.17 10.52
C ALA A 203 -9.73 7.53 10.93
N PHE A 204 -8.99 8.21 10.05
CA PHE A 204 -8.38 9.51 10.30
C PHE A 204 -9.41 10.63 10.49
N GLN A 205 -10.52 10.57 9.75
CA GLN A 205 -11.64 11.48 9.90
C GLN A 205 -12.24 11.42 11.31
N LEU A 206 -12.38 10.20 11.87
CA LEU A 206 -12.88 10.00 13.23
C LEU A 206 -11.87 10.43 14.30
N ILE A 207 -10.58 10.14 14.10
CA ILE A 207 -9.53 10.42 15.07
C ILE A 207 -9.31 11.93 15.27
N GLY A 208 -9.22 12.70 14.18
CA GLY A 208 -9.18 14.17 14.21
C GLY A 208 -7.98 14.82 14.93
N SER A 209 -7.02 14.04 15.42
CA SER A 209 -5.88 14.50 16.23
C SER A 209 -4.52 14.44 15.52
N LEU A 210 -4.48 14.11 14.23
CA LEU A 210 -3.23 13.91 13.49
C LEU A 210 -2.45 15.23 13.35
N GLU A 211 -1.15 15.14 13.59
CA GLU A 211 -0.16 16.19 13.38
C GLU A 211 0.79 15.84 12.23
N GLU A 212 1.10 14.56 12.01
CA GLU A 212 2.05 14.12 10.97
C GLU A 212 1.54 12.85 10.28
N VAL A 213 1.44 12.91 8.95
CA VAL A 213 1.04 11.78 8.11
C VAL A 213 2.09 11.55 7.03
N HIS A 214 2.68 10.36 7.03
CA HIS A 214 3.65 9.91 6.05
C HIS A 214 3.17 8.61 5.39
N MET A 215 2.69 8.70 4.16
CA MET A 215 2.26 7.54 3.38
C MET A 215 2.89 7.49 1.97
N PRO A 216 4.21 7.73 1.82
CA PRO A 216 4.84 7.72 0.51
C PRO A 216 4.86 6.31 -0.11
N GLN A 217 4.94 6.21 -1.43
CA GLN A 217 5.17 4.93 -2.13
C GLN A 217 4.13 3.86 -1.83
N ASN A 218 2.85 4.21 -1.88
CA ASN A 218 1.77 3.27 -1.59
C ASN A 218 0.93 2.87 -2.81
N GLY A 219 1.23 3.42 -3.99
CA GLY A 219 0.44 3.18 -5.20
C GLY A 219 -1.00 3.69 -5.07
N ILE A 220 -1.19 4.75 -4.28
CA ILE A 220 -2.50 5.40 -4.10
C ILE A 220 -2.70 6.30 -5.31
N ASN A 221 -3.81 6.16 -6.03
CA ASN A 221 -4.15 7.06 -7.13
C ASN A 221 -5.13 8.17 -6.69
N TYR A 222 -5.60 9.00 -7.63
CA TYR A 222 -6.46 10.15 -7.36
C TYR A 222 -7.66 9.83 -6.45
N GLN A 223 -8.30 8.66 -6.59
CA GLN A 223 -9.48 8.29 -5.78
C GLN A 223 -9.12 8.13 -4.29
N GLY A 224 -8.02 7.43 -4.00
CA GLY A 224 -7.54 7.27 -2.63
C GLY A 224 -6.98 8.58 -2.06
N VAL A 225 -6.34 9.41 -2.90
CA VAL A 225 -5.87 10.76 -2.52
C VAL A 225 -7.05 11.67 -2.16
N THR A 226 -8.14 11.65 -2.92
CA THR A 226 -9.36 12.41 -2.63
C THR A 226 -10.00 11.98 -1.30
N ALA A 227 -10.03 10.67 -1.02
CA ALA A 227 -10.48 10.18 0.28
C ALA A 227 -9.59 10.70 1.43
N LEU A 228 -8.26 10.63 1.26
CA LEU A 228 -7.31 11.18 2.23
C LEU A 228 -7.48 12.69 2.41
N ALA A 229 -7.65 13.45 1.33
CA ALA A 229 -7.88 14.90 1.38
C ALA A 229 -9.09 15.25 2.24
N THR A 230 -10.21 14.53 2.05
CA THR A 230 -11.43 14.68 2.86
C THR A 230 -11.16 14.43 4.35
N ALA A 231 -10.39 13.38 4.66
CA ALA A 231 -10.03 13.08 6.04
C ALA A 231 -9.09 14.11 6.66
N MET A 232 -8.14 14.66 5.90
CA MET A 232 -7.19 15.65 6.42
C MET A 232 -7.88 16.92 6.90
N GLN A 233 -8.99 17.33 6.30
CA GLN A 233 -9.79 18.50 6.73
C GLN A 233 -10.25 18.41 8.20
N HIS A 234 -10.40 17.18 8.72
CA HIS A 234 -10.82 16.91 10.10
C HIS A 234 -9.64 16.91 11.10
N ASN A 235 -8.42 17.16 10.62
CA ASN A 235 -7.20 17.14 11.42
C ASN A 235 -6.53 18.54 11.42
N PRO A 236 -7.10 19.55 12.09
CA PRO A 236 -6.64 20.94 12.01
C PRO A 236 -5.25 21.19 12.62
N GLN A 237 -4.71 20.22 13.36
CA GLN A 237 -3.37 20.27 13.94
C GLN A 237 -2.29 19.68 13.01
N LEU A 238 -2.64 19.28 11.77
CA LEU A 238 -1.69 18.73 10.82
C LEU A 238 -0.57 19.72 10.52
N ARG A 239 0.67 19.26 10.72
CA ARG A 239 1.94 19.98 10.49
C ARG A 239 2.72 19.38 9.32
N VAL A 240 2.68 18.06 9.15
CA VAL A 240 3.45 17.36 8.10
C VAL A 240 2.52 16.46 7.30
N LEU A 241 2.52 16.64 5.99
CA LEU A 241 1.81 15.78 5.05
C LEU A 241 2.78 15.34 3.96
N ASN A 242 3.14 14.06 3.98
CA ASN A 242 4.01 13.44 2.99
C ASN A 242 3.28 12.28 2.30
N LEU A 243 2.95 12.48 1.03
CA LEU A 243 2.32 11.50 0.15
C LEU A 243 3.17 11.26 -1.11
N ASN A 244 4.47 11.57 -1.06
CA ASN A 244 5.42 11.40 -2.16
C ASN A 244 5.31 10.04 -2.86
N ASP A 245 5.47 10.01 -4.19
CA ASP A 245 5.44 8.79 -5.00
C ASP A 245 4.09 8.03 -4.83
N ASN A 246 3.01 8.78 -5.11
CA ASN A 246 1.63 8.31 -5.27
C ASN A 246 0.97 9.07 -6.43
N THR A 247 0.07 8.46 -7.18
CA THR A 247 -0.46 9.03 -8.43
C THR A 247 -1.62 10.00 -8.19
N PHE A 248 -1.34 11.27 -7.89
CA PHE A 248 -2.39 12.26 -7.64
C PHE A 248 -3.18 12.56 -8.91
N THR A 249 -2.50 12.73 -10.04
CA THR A 249 -3.02 13.45 -11.23
C THR A 249 -3.47 14.87 -10.87
N LYS A 250 -4.04 15.61 -11.83
CA LYS A 250 -4.70 16.89 -11.52
C LYS A 250 -5.86 16.75 -10.53
N ARG A 251 -6.63 15.66 -10.60
CA ARG A 251 -7.85 15.46 -9.79
C ARG A 251 -7.53 15.34 -8.29
N GLY A 252 -6.56 14.49 -7.94
CA GLY A 252 -6.13 14.30 -6.56
C GLY A 252 -5.44 15.55 -5.99
N ALA A 253 -4.66 16.25 -6.82
CA ALA A 253 -4.00 17.50 -6.43
C ALA A 253 -5.00 18.62 -6.12
N ILE A 254 -6.03 18.81 -6.95
CA ILE A 254 -7.11 19.77 -6.70
C ILE A 254 -7.86 19.44 -5.40
N ALA A 255 -8.20 18.16 -5.18
CA ALA A 255 -8.84 17.74 -3.94
C ALA A 255 -7.96 18.04 -2.71
N MET A 256 -6.65 17.80 -2.80
CA MET A 256 -5.73 18.09 -1.71
C MET A 256 -5.56 19.60 -1.49
N ALA A 257 -5.53 20.41 -2.56
CA ALA A 257 -5.51 21.86 -2.46
C ALA A 257 -6.75 22.40 -1.72
N GLN A 258 -7.94 21.88 -2.02
CA GLN A 258 -9.17 22.22 -1.29
C GLN A 258 -9.06 21.88 0.20
N ALA A 259 -8.53 20.71 0.55
CA ALA A 259 -8.33 20.33 1.94
C ALA A 259 -7.35 21.27 2.68
N LEU A 260 -6.24 21.64 2.02
CA LEU A 260 -5.18 22.48 2.57
C LEU A 260 -5.66 23.90 2.96
N LYS A 261 -6.75 24.41 2.37
CA LYS A 261 -7.35 25.72 2.74
C LYS A 261 -7.69 25.83 4.22
N HIS A 262 -7.97 24.69 4.87
CA HIS A 262 -8.37 24.63 6.28
C HIS A 262 -7.20 24.30 7.24
N LEU A 263 -6.02 23.94 6.72
CA LEU A 263 -4.91 23.37 7.50
C LEU A 263 -3.82 24.40 7.81
N ARG A 264 -4.17 25.43 8.59
CA ARG A 264 -3.31 26.59 8.86
C ARG A 264 -1.97 26.26 9.57
N ASN A 265 -1.86 25.08 10.18
CA ASN A 265 -0.68 24.64 10.93
C ASN A 265 0.34 23.85 10.09
N VAL A 266 0.07 23.62 8.79
CA VAL A 266 0.95 22.83 7.93
C VAL A 266 2.28 23.56 7.72
N GLN A 267 3.36 22.84 7.98
CA GLN A 267 4.74 23.28 7.87
C GLN A 267 5.47 22.54 6.73
N VAL A 268 5.11 21.29 6.45
CA VAL A 268 5.79 20.49 5.43
C VAL A 268 4.75 19.80 4.55
N ILE A 269 4.84 20.06 3.25
CA ILE A 269 4.08 19.38 2.20
C ILE A 269 5.06 18.70 1.27
N ASN A 270 4.94 17.38 1.14
CA ASN A 270 5.70 16.61 0.19
C ASN A 270 4.79 15.79 -0.73
N PHE A 271 4.61 16.31 -1.94
CA PHE A 271 3.92 15.67 -3.07
C PHE A 271 4.88 15.52 -4.26
N GLY A 272 6.17 15.31 -3.99
CA GLY A 272 7.12 14.99 -5.04
C GLY A 272 6.74 13.66 -5.71
N ASP A 273 7.06 13.49 -6.98
CA ASP A 273 6.78 12.27 -7.77
C ASP A 273 5.30 11.86 -7.70
N CYS A 274 4.40 12.86 -7.64
CA CYS A 274 2.97 12.60 -7.49
C CYS A 274 2.14 12.83 -8.77
N LEU A 275 2.78 13.20 -9.88
CA LEU A 275 2.07 13.56 -11.11
C LEU A 275 1.01 14.66 -10.83
N VAL A 276 1.41 15.71 -10.10
CA VAL A 276 0.52 16.81 -9.65
C VAL A 276 -0.11 17.54 -10.84
N ARG A 277 0.60 17.60 -11.99
CA ARG A 277 0.25 18.32 -13.21
C ARG A 277 0.10 19.84 -12.99
N SER A 278 0.12 20.59 -14.09
CA SER A 278 0.05 22.07 -14.05
C SER A 278 -1.22 22.60 -13.38
N GLU A 279 -2.39 22.02 -13.67
CA GLU A 279 -3.67 22.43 -13.05
C GLU A 279 -3.66 22.19 -11.52
N GLY A 280 -3.15 21.04 -11.08
CA GLY A 280 -3.03 20.73 -9.65
C GLY A 280 -2.05 21.65 -8.93
N ALA A 281 -0.92 21.97 -9.56
CA ALA A 281 0.06 22.91 -9.04
C ALA A 281 -0.51 24.33 -8.90
N SER A 282 -1.30 24.77 -9.88
CA SER A 282 -2.00 26.07 -9.86
C SER A 282 -3.01 26.14 -8.71
N ALA A 283 -3.80 25.08 -8.49
CA ALA A 283 -4.72 25.01 -7.34
C ALA A 283 -3.99 25.06 -5.98
N ILE A 284 -2.82 24.42 -5.88
CA ILE A 284 -1.97 24.49 -4.70
C ILE A 284 -1.42 25.92 -4.52
N SER A 285 -0.98 26.58 -5.61
CA SER A 285 -0.52 27.98 -5.63
C SER A 285 -1.57 28.96 -5.11
N GLU A 286 -2.84 28.81 -5.54
CA GLU A 286 -3.95 29.61 -5.01
C GLU A 286 -4.11 29.42 -3.50
N THR A 287 -4.06 28.17 -3.04
CA THR A 287 -4.17 27.83 -1.62
C THR A 287 -3.02 28.38 -0.79
N LEU A 288 -1.80 28.40 -1.35
CA LEU A 288 -0.63 28.99 -0.72
C LEU A 288 -0.78 30.50 -0.59
N THR A 289 -1.32 31.18 -1.61
CA THR A 289 -1.50 32.64 -1.57
C THR A 289 -2.42 33.07 -0.41
N GLU A 290 -3.49 32.32 -0.15
CA GLU A 290 -4.48 32.63 0.89
C GLU A 290 -4.20 31.98 2.27
N GLY A 291 -3.30 30.98 2.29
CA GLY A 291 -3.18 30.01 3.36
C GLY A 291 -1.76 29.71 3.83
N LEU A 292 -1.67 28.71 4.73
CA LEU A 292 -0.42 28.06 5.15
C LEU A 292 0.71 29.03 5.58
N PRO A 293 0.46 29.97 6.52
CA PRO A 293 1.40 31.06 6.81
C PRO A 293 2.73 30.61 7.43
N ILE A 294 2.78 29.40 8.00
CA ILE A 294 3.96 28.84 8.67
C ILE A 294 4.62 27.71 7.86
N LEU A 295 4.36 27.66 6.55
CA LEU A 295 4.96 26.67 5.65
C LEU A 295 6.48 26.84 5.61
N LYS A 296 7.20 25.73 5.80
CA LYS A 296 8.66 25.61 5.78
C LYS A 296 9.15 24.87 4.55
N GLU A 297 8.49 23.79 4.15
CA GLU A 297 8.89 23.00 2.99
C GLU A 297 7.70 22.71 2.09
N LEU A 298 7.87 23.00 0.80
CA LEU A 298 6.99 22.57 -0.27
C LEU A 298 7.80 21.78 -1.29
N ASN A 299 7.44 20.51 -1.49
CA ASN A 299 8.02 19.68 -2.53
C ASN A 299 6.93 19.24 -3.53
N LEU A 300 7.05 19.73 -4.77
CA LEU A 300 6.26 19.38 -5.95
C LEU A 300 7.18 18.93 -7.12
N SER A 301 8.35 18.35 -6.79
CA SER A 301 9.27 17.79 -7.78
C SER A 301 8.64 16.63 -8.55
N PHE A 302 9.10 16.36 -9.77
CA PHE A 302 8.64 15.22 -10.60
C PHE A 302 7.10 15.17 -10.73
N GLY A 303 6.48 16.34 -10.96
CA GLY A 303 5.03 16.50 -11.04
C GLY A 303 4.50 16.69 -12.45
N GLU A 304 5.35 16.76 -13.48
CA GLU A 304 5.04 17.24 -14.83
C GLU A 304 4.35 18.61 -14.81
N ILE A 305 4.97 19.54 -14.08
CA ILE A 305 4.52 20.93 -13.97
C ILE A 305 5.21 21.75 -15.07
N THR A 306 4.42 22.45 -15.88
CA THR A 306 4.97 23.34 -16.92
C THR A 306 5.62 24.58 -16.32
N LYS A 307 6.46 25.25 -17.11
CA LYS A 307 7.12 26.50 -16.70
C LYS A 307 6.14 27.55 -16.11
N ASP A 308 4.97 27.74 -16.71
CA ASP A 308 4.05 28.81 -16.32
C ASP A 308 3.45 28.52 -14.94
N ALA A 309 2.98 27.29 -14.72
CA ALA A 309 2.48 26.84 -13.43
C ALA A 309 3.58 26.84 -12.33
N ALA A 310 4.82 26.48 -12.68
CA ALA A 310 5.93 26.54 -11.74
C ALA A 310 6.26 27.98 -11.30
N LEU A 311 6.19 28.95 -12.22
CA LEU A 311 6.34 30.37 -11.91
C LEU A 311 5.20 30.89 -11.03
N GLU A 312 3.97 30.39 -11.19
CA GLU A 312 2.86 30.69 -10.28
C GLU A 312 3.14 30.16 -8.87
N VAL A 313 3.55 28.90 -8.73
CA VAL A 313 3.93 28.32 -7.43
C VAL A 313 5.03 29.15 -6.78
N ALA A 314 6.07 29.53 -7.53
CA ALA A 314 7.15 30.36 -7.01
C ALA A 314 6.67 31.71 -6.47
N ARG A 315 5.77 32.39 -7.20
CA ARG A 315 5.19 33.66 -6.74
C ARG A 315 4.30 33.47 -5.51
N SER A 316 3.58 32.36 -5.40
CA SER A 316 2.67 32.09 -4.27
C SER A 316 3.38 31.97 -2.92
N VAL A 317 4.68 31.64 -2.92
CA VAL A 317 5.47 31.50 -1.68
C VAL A 317 6.14 32.81 -1.23
N GLN A 318 5.98 33.92 -1.97
CA GLN A 318 6.62 35.21 -1.67
C GLN A 318 6.40 35.70 -0.23
N HIS A 319 5.23 35.39 0.36
CA HIS A 319 4.85 35.82 1.71
C HIS A 319 4.95 34.70 2.75
N LYS A 320 5.78 33.68 2.48
CA LYS A 320 6.04 32.57 3.42
C LYS A 320 7.37 32.81 4.13
N ASP A 321 7.31 33.64 5.18
CA ASP A 321 8.51 34.08 5.92
C ASP A 321 9.30 32.94 6.58
N GLN A 322 8.65 31.80 6.83
CA GLN A 322 9.26 30.61 7.42
C GLN A 322 9.73 29.60 6.37
N LEU A 323 9.61 29.90 5.07
CA LEU A 323 9.99 28.96 4.03
C LEU A 323 11.49 28.70 4.06
N GLU A 324 11.83 27.43 4.21
CA GLU A 324 13.19 26.89 4.21
C GLU A 324 13.50 26.22 2.87
N LYS A 325 12.50 25.63 2.20
CA LYS A 325 12.70 24.87 0.96
C LYS A 325 11.47 24.89 0.03
N LEU A 326 11.72 25.18 -1.25
CA LEU A 326 10.81 25.00 -2.38
C LEU A 326 11.47 24.05 -3.39
N ASP A 327 10.93 22.86 -3.58
CA ASP A 327 11.44 21.87 -4.52
C ASP A 327 10.50 21.72 -5.72
N LEU A 328 11.00 22.10 -6.88
CA LEU A 328 10.32 22.02 -8.18
C LEU A 328 11.15 21.22 -9.20
N ASN A 329 12.12 20.42 -8.73
CA ASN A 329 13.02 19.67 -9.60
C ASN A 329 12.31 18.64 -10.49
N GLY A 330 12.87 18.32 -11.66
CA GLY A 330 12.35 17.25 -12.54
C GLY A 330 10.93 17.50 -13.07
N ASN A 331 10.59 18.78 -13.27
CA ASN A 331 9.35 19.21 -13.89
C ASN A 331 9.64 19.74 -15.31
N SER A 332 8.62 19.80 -16.16
CA SER A 332 8.68 20.24 -17.56
C SER A 332 8.88 21.76 -17.72
N LEU A 333 9.98 22.26 -17.18
CA LEU A 333 10.35 23.68 -17.15
C LEU A 333 11.14 24.09 -18.40
N GLY A 334 12.01 23.21 -18.89
CA GLY A 334 13.07 23.52 -19.85
C GLY A 334 14.12 24.49 -19.29
N GLU A 335 15.21 24.72 -20.05
CA GLU A 335 16.30 25.63 -19.65
C GLU A 335 15.79 27.05 -19.36
N ASP A 336 14.96 27.60 -20.25
CA ASP A 336 14.34 28.91 -20.08
C ASP A 336 13.45 28.99 -18.83
N GLY A 337 12.69 27.94 -18.52
CA GLY A 337 11.83 27.90 -17.33
C GLY A 337 12.65 27.85 -16.05
N CYS A 338 13.75 27.08 -16.04
CA CYS A 338 14.69 27.03 -14.93
C CYS A 338 15.34 28.41 -14.68
N GLU A 339 15.78 29.10 -15.72
CA GLU A 339 16.38 30.44 -15.59
C GLU A 339 15.34 31.46 -15.07
N ASN A 340 14.14 31.48 -15.64
CA ASN A 340 13.06 32.36 -15.18
C ASN A 340 12.68 32.09 -13.72
N LEU A 341 12.66 30.83 -13.30
CA LEU A 341 12.36 30.44 -11.93
C LEU A 341 13.44 30.93 -10.96
N ARG A 342 14.72 30.82 -11.34
CA ARG A 342 15.85 31.39 -10.58
C ARG A 342 15.72 32.90 -10.47
N GLU A 343 15.47 33.61 -11.57
CA GLU A 343 15.30 35.06 -11.58
C GLU A 343 14.15 35.52 -10.68
N VAL A 344 13.00 34.84 -10.74
CA VAL A 344 11.85 35.14 -9.87
C VAL A 344 12.21 34.96 -8.40
N MET A 345 12.84 33.84 -8.03
CA MET A 345 13.24 33.57 -6.65
C MET A 345 14.34 34.54 -6.17
N GLU A 346 15.27 34.94 -7.02
CA GLU A 346 16.28 35.98 -6.74
C GLU A 346 15.64 37.35 -6.50
N ASN A 347 14.71 37.77 -7.35
CA ASN A 347 13.97 39.03 -7.20
C ASN A 347 13.16 39.08 -5.89
N MET A 348 12.75 37.93 -5.36
CA MET A 348 12.07 37.82 -4.05
C MET A 348 13.05 37.66 -2.87
N ASN A 349 14.36 37.60 -3.11
CA ASN A 349 15.40 37.27 -2.12
C ASN A 349 15.22 35.88 -1.47
N MET A 350 14.71 34.91 -2.24
CA MET A 350 14.44 33.53 -1.81
C MET A 350 15.27 32.49 -2.58
N ALA A 351 16.33 32.92 -3.28
CA ALA A 351 17.15 32.04 -4.12
C ALA A 351 17.77 30.86 -3.33
N ASP A 352 18.08 31.05 -2.05
CA ASP A 352 18.62 30.00 -1.17
C ASP A 352 17.58 28.96 -0.74
N LYS A 353 16.28 29.25 -0.95
CA LYS A 353 15.17 28.34 -0.64
C LYS A 353 14.84 27.41 -1.80
N LEU A 354 15.21 27.78 -3.02
CA LEU A 354 14.94 26.99 -4.20
C LEU A 354 15.82 25.74 -4.21
N GLY A 355 15.20 24.58 -4.37
CA GLY A 355 15.87 23.29 -4.55
C GLY A 355 16.74 23.27 -5.81
N SER A 356 17.57 22.22 -5.94
CA SER A 356 18.32 22.02 -7.17
C SER A 356 17.36 21.80 -8.33
N LEU A 357 17.55 22.56 -9.41
CA LEU A 357 16.92 22.28 -10.70
C LEU A 357 17.96 21.54 -11.53
N SER A 358 17.73 20.26 -11.82
CA SER A 358 18.46 19.56 -12.87
C SER A 358 17.96 20.05 -14.23
N ASP A 359 18.85 20.08 -15.22
CA ASP A 359 18.48 20.31 -16.61
C ASP A 359 17.58 19.15 -17.05
N ASP A 360 16.27 19.40 -17.00
CA ASP A 360 15.25 18.47 -17.48
C ASP A 360 15.18 18.62 -19.00
N GLU A 361 15.53 17.55 -19.72
CA GLU A 361 15.41 17.44 -21.18
C GLU A 361 14.00 17.00 -21.64
N GLY A 362 13.00 16.99 -20.74
CA GLY A 362 11.62 16.73 -21.11
C GLY A 362 11.05 17.84 -22.00
N GLU A 363 10.84 17.54 -23.28
CA GLU A 363 9.92 18.34 -24.11
C GLU A 363 8.52 18.26 -23.47
N PRO A 364 7.75 19.36 -23.42
CA PRO A 364 6.35 19.27 -23.08
C PRO A 364 5.73 18.31 -24.09
N GLU A 365 5.25 17.14 -23.65
CA GLU A 365 4.37 16.36 -24.50
C GLU A 365 3.19 17.30 -24.78
N GLU A 366 2.99 17.64 -26.07
CA GLU A 366 1.75 18.25 -26.51
C GLU A 366 0.65 17.39 -25.91
N ASP A 367 -0.34 18.00 -25.26
CA ASP A 367 -1.49 17.32 -24.71
C ASP A 367 -2.13 16.47 -25.82
N GLU A 368 -1.63 15.25 -26.04
CA GLU A 368 -2.46 14.15 -26.47
C GLU A 368 -3.40 14.02 -25.28
N ASP A 369 -4.58 14.63 -25.44
CA ASP A 369 -5.80 14.16 -24.83
C ASP A 369 -5.81 12.62 -25.05
N GLU A 370 -5.10 11.87 -24.21
CA GLU A 370 -5.66 10.65 -23.68
C GLU A 370 -6.90 11.16 -22.98
N GLU A 371 -7.98 11.23 -23.76
CA GLU A 371 -9.30 10.94 -23.26
C GLU A 371 -9.09 9.67 -22.43
N GLU A 372 -8.83 9.84 -21.13
CA GLU A 372 -9.21 8.86 -20.15
C GLU A 372 -10.70 8.69 -20.45
N ASP A 373 -11.01 7.64 -21.22
CA ASP A 373 -12.35 7.03 -21.34
C ASP A 373 -12.76 6.60 -19.91
N ASP A 374 -12.92 7.56 -19.00
CA ASP A 374 -13.53 7.44 -17.69
C ASP A 374 -15.03 7.68 -17.92
N ASP A 375 -15.65 6.74 -18.65
CA ASP A 375 -17.07 6.42 -18.53
C ASP A 375 -17.30 5.90 -17.09
N ASP A 376 -17.30 6.80 -16.11
CA ASP A 376 -17.81 6.55 -14.76
C ASP A 376 -18.70 7.73 -14.35
N ASP A 377 -19.91 7.68 -14.91
CA ASP A 377 -21.11 8.37 -14.48
C ASP A 377 -21.33 8.10 -12.97
N TYR A 378 -21.06 9.09 -12.12
CA TYR A 378 -21.53 9.06 -10.73
C TYR A 378 -22.15 10.40 -10.36
N GLU A 379 -23.47 10.33 -10.17
CA GLU A 379 -24.36 11.37 -9.68
C GLU A 379 -23.93 11.88 -8.29
N ASP A 380 -24.18 13.17 -8.08
CA ASP A 380 -24.03 13.91 -6.83
C ASP A 380 -24.46 13.11 -5.59
N VAL A 381 -23.57 13.04 -4.61
CA VAL A 381 -23.94 12.67 -3.24
C VAL A 381 -24.56 13.92 -2.62
N GLU A 382 -25.89 14.06 -2.74
CA GLU A 382 -26.63 15.03 -1.94
C GLU A 382 -26.52 14.65 -0.46
N GLU A 383 -26.14 15.63 0.36
CA GLU A 383 -26.17 15.58 1.81
C GLU A 383 -27.64 15.55 2.28
N GLU A 384 -28.11 14.42 2.82
CA GLU A 384 -29.37 14.39 3.57
C GLU A 384 -29.09 14.58 5.07
N GLU A 385 -29.51 15.73 5.59
CA GLU A 385 -29.54 16.08 7.01
C GLU A 385 -30.55 15.19 7.78
N GLU A 386 -30.17 14.80 8.99
CA GLU A 386 -31.01 14.08 9.94
C GLU A 386 -32.13 14.99 10.50
N GLU A 387 -33.39 14.54 10.45
CA GLU A 387 -34.42 14.99 11.40
C GLU A 387 -35.10 13.79 12.09
N GLU A 388 -35.09 13.84 13.43
CA GLU A 388 -35.83 12.95 14.31
C GLU A 388 -37.35 13.22 14.27
N GLY A 389 -38.16 12.16 14.28
CA GLY A 389 -39.62 12.28 14.43
C GLY A 389 -40.35 10.95 14.69
N GLU A 390 -40.91 10.82 15.89
CA GLU A 390 -41.54 9.67 16.56
C GLU A 390 -42.55 8.72 15.83
N LYS A 391 -42.47 7.44 16.27
CA LYS A 391 -43.53 6.44 16.59
C LYS A 391 -44.60 6.04 15.54
N SER A 392 -44.65 4.74 15.23
CA SER A 392 -45.88 3.92 15.34
C SER A 392 -45.59 2.40 15.30
N GLU A 393 -46.59 1.63 15.71
CA GLU A 393 -46.56 0.30 16.31
C GLU A 393 -46.42 -0.89 15.34
N LEU A 394 -45.83 -1.97 15.87
CA LEU A 394 -46.15 -3.40 15.68
C LEU A 394 -46.80 -3.87 14.36
N ASN A 395 -46.08 -4.74 13.64
CA ASN A 395 -46.65 -6.06 13.34
C ASN A 395 -45.57 -7.12 13.07
N GLN A 396 -45.57 -8.13 13.95
CA GLN A 396 -44.87 -9.40 13.77
C GLN A 396 -45.51 -10.18 12.62
N PHE A 397 -44.70 -10.68 11.69
CA PHE A 397 -45.02 -11.91 10.97
C PHE A 397 -43.81 -12.84 10.98
N SER A 398 -43.96 -13.93 11.72
CA SER A 398 -43.05 -15.07 11.73
C SER A 398 -43.43 -16.04 10.60
N THR A 399 -42.44 -16.62 9.91
CA THR A 399 -42.54 -17.90 9.18
C THR A 399 -41.11 -18.42 8.85
N PRO A 400 -40.89 -19.73 8.57
CA PRO A 400 -40.04 -20.63 9.36
C PRO A 400 -38.63 -20.87 8.75
N PRO A 401 -37.72 -21.63 9.42
CA PRO A 401 -36.39 -21.90 8.89
C PRO A 401 -36.48 -22.81 7.66
N SER A 402 -36.30 -22.23 6.48
CA SER A 402 -36.17 -22.98 5.22
C SER A 402 -34.81 -23.67 5.17
N ALA A 403 -34.83 -24.98 4.90
CA ALA A 403 -33.66 -25.78 4.58
C ALA A 403 -32.77 -25.13 3.49
N PRO A 404 -31.45 -25.39 3.48
CA PRO A 404 -30.52 -24.73 2.56
C PRO A 404 -30.85 -25.07 1.11
N ARG A 405 -31.34 -24.09 0.36
CA ARG A 405 -31.62 -24.20 -1.08
C ARG A 405 -30.32 -24.46 -1.85
N THR A 406 -30.36 -25.38 -2.81
CA THR A 406 -29.29 -25.57 -3.80
C THR A 406 -29.17 -24.32 -4.67
N PRO A 407 -27.97 -23.72 -4.85
CA PRO A 407 -27.79 -22.56 -5.70
C PRO A 407 -28.17 -22.89 -7.14
N ASP A 408 -28.84 -21.96 -7.84
CA ASP A 408 -29.14 -22.08 -9.26
C ASP A 408 -27.93 -21.69 -10.14
N ALA A 409 -27.98 -22.06 -11.42
CA ALA A 409 -26.88 -21.83 -12.36
C ALA A 409 -26.58 -20.33 -12.57
N SER A 410 -27.60 -19.46 -12.49
CA SER A 410 -27.45 -18.00 -12.56
C SER A 410 -26.62 -17.45 -11.40
N THR A 411 -26.88 -17.90 -10.17
CA THR A 411 -26.15 -17.45 -8.97
C THR A 411 -24.67 -17.85 -9.03
N PHE A 412 -24.36 -18.99 -9.66
CA PHE A 412 -22.97 -19.39 -9.92
C PHE A 412 -22.32 -18.51 -10.98
N LEU A 413 -23.00 -18.21 -12.09
CA LEU A 413 -22.46 -17.38 -13.17
C LEU A 413 -22.16 -15.95 -12.72
N SER A 414 -22.97 -15.37 -11.82
CA SER A 414 -22.72 -14.05 -11.24
C SER A 414 -21.59 -14.04 -10.20
N PHE A 415 -21.43 -15.13 -9.43
CA PHE A 415 -20.43 -15.23 -8.35
C PHE A 415 -19.86 -16.66 -8.24
N PRO A 416 -18.87 -17.03 -9.09
CA PRO A 416 -18.35 -18.39 -9.17
C PRO A 416 -17.61 -18.80 -7.90
N SER A 417 -17.92 -19.98 -7.34
CA SER A 417 -17.11 -20.61 -6.29
C SER A 417 -17.15 -22.14 -6.36
N PRO A 418 -16.11 -22.84 -5.85
CA PRO A 418 -16.05 -24.30 -5.87
C PRO A 418 -17.23 -24.97 -5.17
N ASP A 419 -17.61 -24.46 -4.00
CA ASP A 419 -18.77 -24.95 -3.24
C ASP A 419 -20.08 -24.79 -4.01
N LYS A 420 -20.27 -23.66 -4.72
CA LYS A 420 -21.47 -23.43 -5.53
C LYS A 420 -21.54 -24.39 -6.73
N LEU A 421 -20.42 -24.68 -7.40
CA LEU A 421 -20.41 -25.65 -8.52
C LEU A 421 -20.67 -27.08 -8.05
N LEU A 422 -20.11 -27.48 -6.91
CA LEU A 422 -20.35 -28.81 -6.35
C LEU A 422 -21.81 -28.99 -5.94
N ARG A 423 -22.44 -27.93 -5.40
CA ARG A 423 -23.86 -27.93 -5.01
C ARG A 423 -24.84 -27.94 -6.20
N LEU A 424 -24.40 -27.69 -7.43
CA LEU A 424 -25.18 -27.88 -8.68
C LEU A 424 -25.31 -29.37 -9.08
N GLY A 425 -24.59 -30.27 -8.41
CA GLY A 425 -24.74 -31.72 -8.58
C GLY A 425 -24.30 -32.27 -9.93
N ALA A 426 -24.66 -33.52 -10.22
CA ALA A 426 -24.18 -34.27 -11.39
C ALA A 426 -24.62 -33.69 -12.74
N LYS A 427 -25.65 -32.83 -12.77
CA LYS A 427 -26.19 -32.20 -13.99
C LYS A 427 -25.65 -30.79 -14.23
N ARG A 428 -24.67 -30.33 -13.44
CA ARG A 428 -24.08 -28.98 -13.50
C ARG A 428 -23.70 -28.52 -14.91
N SER A 429 -23.11 -29.40 -15.73
CA SER A 429 -22.69 -29.08 -17.09
C SER A 429 -23.86 -28.73 -18.00
N PHE A 430 -24.97 -29.47 -17.88
CA PHE A 430 -26.19 -29.25 -18.66
C PHE A 430 -26.92 -27.97 -18.23
N LEU A 431 -26.98 -27.69 -16.92
CA LEU A 431 -27.63 -26.50 -16.36
C LEU A 431 -26.91 -25.21 -16.76
N LEU A 432 -25.58 -25.21 -16.75
CA LEU A 432 -24.77 -24.08 -17.22
C LEU A 432 -24.92 -23.88 -18.74
N GLN A 433 -25.00 -24.98 -19.50
CA GLN A 433 -25.16 -24.93 -20.95
C GLN A 433 -26.52 -24.37 -21.40
N GLN A 434 -27.59 -24.60 -20.63
CA GLN A 434 -28.91 -24.00 -20.89
C GLN A 434 -28.93 -22.48 -20.65
N GLN A 435 -28.28 -21.99 -19.59
CA GLN A 435 -28.22 -20.56 -19.26
C GLN A 435 -27.38 -19.76 -20.27
N VAL A 436 -26.36 -20.38 -20.87
CA VAL A 436 -25.53 -19.76 -21.91
C VAL A 436 -26.22 -19.77 -23.29
N SER A 437 -27.28 -20.57 -23.48
CA SER A 437 -27.99 -20.68 -24.76
C SER A 437 -29.24 -19.81 -24.89
N LEU A 438 -29.68 -19.15 -23.81
CA LEU A 438 -30.78 -18.18 -23.86
C LEU A 438 -30.20 -16.78 -23.94
N SER A 439 -30.61 -16.06 -24.98
CA SER A 439 -30.26 -14.69 -25.32
C SER A 439 -30.42 -13.72 -24.15
N SER A 440 -29.30 -13.35 -23.52
CA SER A 440 -29.14 -12.10 -22.79
C SER A 440 -27.68 -11.64 -22.90
N VAL A 441 -27.43 -11.00 -24.04
CA VAL A 441 -26.31 -10.10 -24.29
C VAL A 441 -26.42 -8.97 -23.26
N GLY A 442 -25.45 -8.82 -22.36
CA GLY A 442 -25.41 -7.64 -21.48
C GLY A 442 -24.67 -7.77 -20.15
N LEU A 443 -24.36 -8.95 -19.63
CA LEU A 443 -23.71 -9.07 -18.32
C LEU A 443 -22.66 -10.17 -18.35
N LEU A 444 -21.38 -9.80 -18.51
CA LEU A 444 -20.23 -10.54 -17.96
C LEU A 444 -18.95 -9.71 -18.18
N GLN A 445 -18.45 -9.13 -17.08
CA GLN A 445 -17.14 -8.50 -16.99
C GLN A 445 -16.02 -9.52 -17.37
N PRO A 446 -15.15 -9.25 -18.36
CA PRO A 446 -14.20 -10.22 -18.93
C PRO A 446 -13.27 -10.88 -17.89
N SER A 447 -12.85 -10.13 -16.87
CA SER A 447 -11.90 -10.60 -15.85
C SER A 447 -12.45 -11.71 -14.95
N LYS A 448 -13.75 -11.68 -14.63
CA LYS A 448 -14.40 -12.67 -13.75
C LYS A 448 -14.82 -13.95 -14.50
N PHE A 449 -15.04 -13.85 -15.81
CA PHE A 449 -15.36 -15.00 -16.66
C PHE A 449 -14.15 -15.94 -16.84
N ILE A 450 -12.94 -15.38 -16.96
CA ILE A 450 -11.71 -16.13 -17.27
C ILE A 450 -11.36 -17.14 -16.15
N SER A 451 -11.44 -16.73 -14.88
CA SER A 451 -11.13 -17.61 -13.74
C SER A 451 -12.13 -18.77 -13.59
N GLY A 452 -13.42 -18.50 -13.81
CA GLY A 452 -14.47 -19.51 -13.78
C GLY A 452 -14.41 -20.46 -14.99
N PHE A 453 -14.10 -19.94 -16.17
CA PHE A 453 -14.02 -20.70 -17.42
C PHE A 453 -12.81 -21.64 -17.48
N LEU A 454 -11.64 -21.19 -17.00
CA LEU A 454 -10.43 -22.02 -16.91
C LEU A 454 -10.59 -23.19 -15.92
N TRP A 455 -11.30 -22.99 -14.82
CA TRP A 455 -11.62 -24.07 -13.88
C TRP A 455 -12.67 -25.04 -14.45
N LEU A 456 -13.67 -24.53 -15.19
CA LEU A 456 -14.64 -25.34 -15.93
C LEU A 456 -13.97 -26.29 -16.94
N LEU A 457 -12.99 -25.77 -17.69
CA LEU A 457 -12.21 -26.55 -18.67
C LEU A 457 -11.40 -27.68 -18.02
N LYS A 458 -10.85 -27.42 -16.83
CA LYS A 458 -10.15 -28.41 -16.02
C LYS A 458 -11.07 -29.52 -15.49
N CYS A 459 -12.33 -29.17 -15.19
CA CYS A 459 -13.30 -30.10 -14.61
C CYS A 459 -14.14 -30.89 -15.62
N LEU A 460 -14.27 -30.41 -16.88
CA LEU A 460 -15.23 -30.97 -17.83
C LEU A 460 -14.63 -31.74 -19.01
N ASN A 461 -13.31 -31.74 -19.18
CA ASN A 461 -12.63 -32.45 -20.28
C ASN A 461 -13.34 -32.22 -21.63
N ALA A 462 -13.65 -30.95 -21.92
CA ALA A 462 -14.58 -30.55 -22.99
C ALA A 462 -13.86 -29.74 -24.09
N PRO A 463 -13.08 -30.39 -24.97
CA PRO A 463 -12.38 -29.73 -26.08
C PRO A 463 -13.33 -29.00 -27.06
N PHE A 464 -14.60 -29.42 -27.10
CA PHE A 464 -15.64 -28.78 -27.93
C PHE A 464 -15.99 -27.34 -27.48
N LEU A 465 -15.90 -27.05 -26.17
CA LEU A 465 -16.20 -25.72 -25.61
C LEU A 465 -15.09 -24.71 -25.93
N LEU A 466 -13.82 -25.13 -25.87
CA LEU A 466 -12.67 -24.32 -26.29
C LEU A 466 -12.74 -24.00 -27.78
N SER A 467 -12.98 -25.02 -28.62
CA SER A 467 -13.07 -24.84 -30.07
C SER A 467 -14.13 -23.81 -30.46
N LYS A 468 -15.29 -23.81 -29.79
CA LYS A 468 -16.37 -22.85 -30.05
C LYS A 468 -16.08 -21.44 -29.50
N ALA A 469 -15.39 -21.33 -28.36
CA ALA A 469 -14.97 -20.04 -27.80
C ALA A 469 -13.92 -19.35 -28.69
N PHE A 470 -12.93 -20.07 -29.21
CA PHE A 470 -11.92 -19.52 -30.13
C PHE A 470 -12.49 -19.09 -31.49
N LEU A 471 -13.64 -19.63 -31.89
CA LEU A 471 -14.35 -19.24 -33.11
C LEU A 471 -15.30 -18.03 -32.91
N THR A 472 -15.40 -17.50 -31.68
CA THR A 472 -16.27 -16.35 -31.38
C THR A 472 -15.51 -15.04 -31.65
N PRO A 473 -16.02 -14.13 -32.50
CA PRO A 473 -15.28 -12.93 -32.92
C PRO A 473 -14.88 -11.97 -31.79
N SER A 474 -15.61 -11.99 -30.67
CA SER A 474 -15.34 -11.17 -29.48
C SER A 474 -14.36 -11.82 -28.50
N PHE A 475 -13.83 -13.02 -28.80
CA PHE A 475 -12.95 -13.74 -27.90
C PHE A 475 -11.51 -13.20 -27.96
N GLN A 476 -11.06 -12.58 -26.87
CA GLN A 476 -9.70 -12.06 -26.76
C GLN A 476 -8.67 -13.18 -26.47
N GLY A 477 -8.33 -13.95 -27.50
CA GLY A 477 -7.44 -15.12 -27.39
C GLY A 477 -6.05 -14.83 -26.81
N LEU A 478 -5.50 -13.63 -27.04
CA LEU A 478 -4.20 -13.21 -26.50
C LEU A 478 -4.24 -12.97 -24.97
N SER A 479 -5.33 -12.38 -24.48
CA SER A 479 -5.57 -12.18 -23.04
C SER A 479 -5.76 -13.52 -22.33
N PHE A 480 -6.47 -14.44 -22.96
CA PHE A 480 -6.64 -15.81 -22.46
C PHE A 480 -5.32 -16.58 -22.35
N MET A 481 -4.48 -16.54 -23.40
CA MET A 481 -3.19 -17.24 -23.41
C MET A 481 -2.19 -16.65 -22.41
N SER A 482 -2.15 -15.32 -22.26
CA SER A 482 -1.25 -14.67 -21.29
C SER A 482 -1.62 -15.03 -19.84
N SER A 483 -2.91 -15.01 -19.49
CA SER A 483 -3.39 -15.46 -18.17
C SER A 483 -3.09 -16.94 -17.92
N MET A 484 -3.22 -17.80 -18.93
CA MET A 484 -2.94 -19.23 -18.80
C MET A 484 -1.45 -19.49 -18.51
N LEU A 485 -0.54 -18.77 -19.18
CA LEU A 485 0.91 -18.90 -18.98
C LEU A 485 1.37 -18.42 -17.60
N VAL A 486 0.77 -17.35 -17.07
CA VAL A 486 1.01 -16.89 -15.69
C VAL A 486 0.56 -17.95 -14.68
N MET A 487 -0.61 -18.55 -14.89
CA MET A 487 -1.15 -19.58 -14.01
C MET A 487 -0.38 -20.91 -14.04
N LEU A 488 0.28 -21.23 -15.16
CA LEU A 488 1.19 -22.37 -15.27
C LEU A 488 2.57 -22.08 -14.65
N GLY A 489 2.78 -20.90 -14.08
CA GLY A 489 4.05 -20.47 -13.49
C GLY A 489 5.13 -20.19 -14.53
N LEU A 490 4.77 -20.12 -15.81
CA LEU A 490 5.68 -19.88 -16.93
C LEU A 490 5.91 -18.38 -17.18
N LEU A 491 5.07 -17.52 -16.59
CA LEU A 491 5.23 -16.06 -16.52
C LEU A 491 5.03 -15.59 -15.07
N LYS A 492 5.85 -14.66 -14.58
CA LYS A 492 5.79 -14.17 -13.19
C LYS A 492 4.80 -13.01 -12.97
N VAL A 493 4.38 -12.29 -14.01
CA VAL A 493 3.41 -11.18 -13.96
C VAL A 493 2.64 -11.11 -15.28
N GLN A 494 1.39 -10.65 -15.26
CA GLN A 494 0.61 -10.30 -16.44
C GLN A 494 1.05 -8.91 -16.92
N THR A 495 2.15 -8.82 -17.68
CA THR A 495 2.65 -7.54 -18.18
C THR A 495 1.94 -7.13 -19.48
N PHE A 496 1.26 -5.98 -19.46
CA PHE A 496 0.73 -5.30 -20.66
C PHE A 496 1.82 -4.99 -21.71
N SER A 497 3.09 -4.96 -21.29
CA SER A 497 4.25 -4.64 -22.14
C SER A 497 4.57 -5.71 -23.21
N LEU A 498 3.98 -6.92 -23.15
CA LEU A 498 4.08 -7.90 -24.24
C LEU A 498 3.23 -7.55 -25.47
N VAL A 499 2.28 -6.60 -25.37
CA VAL A 499 1.51 -6.10 -26.51
C VAL A 499 2.44 -5.46 -27.55
N TYR A 500 3.53 -4.80 -27.11
CA TYR A 500 4.53 -4.21 -28.02
C TYR A 500 5.55 -5.24 -28.54
N PHE A 501 6.00 -6.18 -27.70
CA PHE A 501 6.95 -7.22 -28.12
C PHE A 501 6.34 -8.22 -29.12
N PHE A 502 5.05 -8.59 -28.93
CA PHE A 502 4.31 -9.39 -29.90
C PHE A 502 3.82 -8.57 -31.11
N ARG A 503 3.54 -7.25 -30.99
CA ARG A 503 3.28 -6.41 -32.18
C ARG A 503 4.47 -6.41 -33.13
N PHE A 504 5.70 -6.36 -32.62
CA PHE A 504 6.91 -6.31 -33.45
C PHE A 504 7.22 -7.65 -34.14
N THR A 505 7.03 -8.78 -33.43
CA THR A 505 7.29 -10.12 -33.99
C THR A 505 6.15 -10.66 -34.85
N TRP A 506 4.89 -10.30 -34.58
CA TRP A 506 3.72 -10.71 -35.38
C TRP A 506 3.61 -9.92 -36.70
N LYS A 507 3.93 -8.62 -36.70
CA LYS A 507 3.89 -7.79 -37.92
C LYS A 507 4.99 -8.18 -38.93
N CYS A 508 6.12 -8.72 -38.45
CA CYS A 508 7.20 -9.26 -39.29
C CYS A 508 6.90 -10.64 -39.89
N HIS A 509 5.97 -11.44 -39.33
CA HIS A 509 5.61 -12.76 -39.89
C HIS A 509 4.33 -12.74 -40.74
N VAL A 510 3.40 -11.81 -40.49
CA VAL A 510 2.13 -11.73 -41.26
C VAL A 510 2.30 -11.12 -42.66
N THR A 511 3.40 -10.40 -42.92
CA THR A 511 3.68 -9.88 -44.28
C THR A 511 4.23 -10.94 -45.25
N LYS A 512 4.46 -12.19 -44.80
CA LYS A 512 5.10 -13.23 -45.63
C LYS A 512 4.33 -14.53 -45.83
N ILE A 513 3.14 -14.70 -45.26
CA ILE A 513 2.34 -15.92 -45.43
C ILE A 513 0.91 -15.52 -45.82
N GLY A 514 0.77 -15.10 -47.07
CA GLY A 514 -0.51 -15.12 -47.77
C GLY A 514 -0.67 -16.50 -48.41
N HIS A 515 -1.79 -17.15 -48.07
CA HIS A 515 -2.31 -18.41 -48.60
C HIS A 515 -1.91 -19.73 -47.89
N GLU A 516 -2.97 -20.47 -47.60
CA GLU A 516 -3.11 -21.87 -47.17
C GLU A 516 -3.10 -22.18 -45.65
N CYS A 517 -4.27 -22.63 -45.19
CA CYS A 517 -4.51 -23.23 -43.88
C CYS A 517 -3.85 -24.61 -43.79
N ASP A 518 -3.14 -24.88 -42.69
CA ASP A 518 -3.24 -26.17 -42.01
C ASP A 518 -2.71 -26.09 -40.57
N LEU A 519 -3.40 -26.80 -39.67
CA LEU A 519 -3.02 -26.96 -38.26
C LEU A 519 -1.62 -27.58 -38.15
N MET A 520 -0.69 -26.90 -37.48
CA MET A 520 0.47 -27.57 -36.87
C MET A 520 0.61 -27.23 -35.39
N LEU A 521 0.57 -28.30 -34.58
CA LEU A 521 0.94 -28.34 -33.18
C LEU A 521 2.34 -27.75 -32.97
N ILE A 522 2.45 -26.71 -32.15
CA ILE A 522 3.74 -26.26 -31.64
C ILE A 522 4.11 -27.15 -30.45
N SER A 523 5.00 -28.10 -30.70
CA SER A 523 5.83 -28.74 -29.70
C SER A 523 6.94 -27.78 -29.29
N THR A 524 6.84 -27.16 -28.12
CA THR A 524 7.99 -26.46 -27.52
C THR A 524 8.63 -27.38 -26.49
N GLN A 525 9.77 -27.98 -26.85
CA GLN A 525 10.65 -28.70 -25.94
C GLN A 525 11.13 -27.76 -24.83
N LEU A 526 10.76 -28.06 -23.58
CA LEU A 526 11.43 -27.58 -22.38
C LEU A 526 12.85 -28.17 -22.33
N LEU A 527 13.87 -27.31 -22.44
CA LEU A 527 15.21 -27.64 -21.94
C LEU A 527 15.30 -27.15 -20.49
N LEU A 528 15.14 -28.14 -19.59
CA LEU A 528 15.42 -28.08 -18.16
C LEU A 528 16.90 -27.78 -17.91
N LEU A 529 17.21 -26.82 -17.02
CA LEU A 529 18.41 -26.89 -16.18
C LEU A 529 18.03 -26.54 -14.74
N ASN A 530 18.05 -27.59 -13.92
CA ASN A 530 17.95 -27.58 -12.47
C ASN A 530 19.37 -27.35 -11.90
N PRO A 531 19.58 -26.60 -10.81
CA PRO A 531 20.88 -26.43 -10.20
C PRO A 531 21.16 -27.63 -9.27
N ASP A 532 22.23 -28.37 -9.55
CA ASP A 532 23.09 -29.09 -8.58
C ASP A 532 23.85 -30.21 -9.30
N CYS A 533 25.02 -29.88 -9.85
CA CYS A 533 26.20 -30.75 -9.92
C CYS A 533 27.35 -29.96 -10.56
N GLY A 534 28.48 -29.89 -9.86
CA GLY A 534 29.68 -29.18 -10.33
C GLY A 534 30.43 -29.89 -11.47
N ALA A 535 31.44 -29.14 -11.95
CA ALA A 535 32.54 -29.47 -12.88
C ALA A 535 32.46 -28.79 -14.25
N ASP A 536 33.40 -27.84 -14.42
CA ASP A 536 34.22 -27.46 -15.58
C ASP A 536 33.79 -27.70 -17.05
N LEU A 537 34.33 -26.80 -17.89
CA LEU A 537 34.37 -26.72 -19.37
C LEU A 537 33.21 -25.92 -19.98
N GLY A 538 33.38 -24.81 -20.69
CA GLY A 538 34.53 -24.35 -21.48
C GLY A 538 34.27 -24.58 -22.98
N LEU A 539 34.14 -23.48 -23.73
CA LEU A 539 34.37 -23.31 -25.18
C LEU A 539 33.25 -23.58 -26.22
N HIS A 540 33.08 -22.52 -27.03
CA HIS A 540 32.84 -22.44 -28.48
C HIS A 540 31.42 -22.51 -29.09
N GLN A 541 31.04 -21.34 -29.62
CA GLN A 541 30.25 -21.08 -30.84
C GLN A 541 30.55 -22.05 -31.99
N HIS A 542 29.53 -22.49 -32.75
CA HIS A 542 29.30 -22.16 -34.18
C HIS A 542 28.36 -23.16 -34.92
N TYR A 543 27.62 -22.62 -35.92
CA TYR A 543 27.21 -23.23 -37.20
C TYR A 543 26.04 -24.26 -37.26
N ILE A 544 24.93 -23.92 -37.95
CA ILE A 544 24.55 -24.41 -39.31
C ILE A 544 23.15 -23.89 -39.73
N ILE A 545 23.13 -23.23 -40.89
CA ILE A 545 21.98 -22.95 -41.76
C ILE A 545 21.80 -24.17 -42.68
N THR A 546 20.59 -24.72 -42.86
CA THR A 546 20.14 -25.25 -44.18
C THR A 546 18.62 -25.45 -44.28
N THR A 547 17.97 -24.50 -44.98
CA THR A 547 17.06 -24.62 -46.15
C THR A 547 16.10 -25.82 -46.36
N LEU A 548 14.92 -25.45 -46.90
CA LEU A 548 13.94 -26.18 -47.75
C LEU A 548 12.67 -26.62 -46.99
N HIS A 549 11.45 -26.26 -47.37
CA HIS A 549 10.94 -25.72 -48.65
C HIS A 549 9.65 -24.94 -48.43
#